data_AF-A5H2Q1-F1
#
_entry.id   AF-A5H2Q1-F1
#
_cell.length_a   1.000
_cell.length_b   1.000
_cell.length_c   1.000
_cell.angle_alpha   90.00
_cell.angle_beta   90.00
_cell.angle_gamma   90.00
#
_symmetry.space_group_name_H-M   'P 1'
#
loop_
_entity.id
_entity.type
_entity.pdbx_description
1 polymer ?
#
loop_
_entity_poly.entity_id
_entity_poly.type
_entity_poly.pdbx_seq_one_letter_code
_entity_poly.pdbx_strand_id
1 'polypeptide(L)'
;MYPRPSILTRLALRRVQNYRSGINNGRCKCCSSQALVIPPKLLQKRFYSKPPNHVSFCFSDLANQNKTHVLDADPKKYLNFALRWMLKSQPQLQTLEFILSNYHELETSLLTTFSYDLLQSGNIKAAISLQHFLLDKCPKYQIPNQLWSYLIDQVCAKSDHVGAMFIYHELIDNHKFYAELNFGVQENDFIPFLVCDSVLVRLATIFANNEDHLRILGLLRYFRRFYSYLHHRDNYRAMLLLLIESHAKLGNLKPALDSFRRLALITKDYQPYNEALLNNSQPVEKVQEEEIRWRDANIEANEYKYEFEPKENFDIHQNLLCQLCQTEKYTPLIHRNVYSFAKTQSGGIAHNPILSSAIAITDLPEFINLLASHFLSSNDTLQNISTRAVLEFIMQCHIGVSAFVISALCKVGNTKQAFLVMQALMNKTSKRNASRNQNFVTILDSISARSATDHQLADEVYNYHKLIKRGYVNKRVLQLFVRFLLTSPFTTSSDLLSKLEKLKTWKEARIFVSKDMFAAYENLDPSGKFYDLIICNEQI
;
A
#
# COMPACT_ATOMS: atom_id res chain seq x y z
N MET A 1 4.82 -18.60 20.21
CA MET A 1 4.64 -17.18 19.78
C MET A 1 4.63 -17.15 18.25
N TYR A 2 3.46 -17.00 17.60
CA TYR A 2 3.43 -16.79 16.15
C TYR A 2 3.64 -15.30 15.84
N PRO A 3 4.45 -14.94 14.83
CA PRO A 3 4.57 -13.55 14.40
C PRO A 3 3.18 -13.06 13.97
N ARG A 4 2.80 -11.87 14.43
CA ARG A 4 1.52 -11.27 14.00
C ARG A 4 1.52 -11.19 12.47
N PRO A 5 0.40 -11.56 11.81
CA PRO A 5 0.33 -11.54 10.36
C PRO A 5 0.62 -10.14 9.82
N SER A 6 1.42 -10.07 8.75
CA SER A 6 1.72 -8.83 8.04
C SER A 6 0.42 -8.17 7.54
N ILE A 7 0.50 -6.89 7.17
CA ILE A 7 -0.62 -6.12 6.61
C ILE A 7 -1.27 -6.89 5.44
N LEU A 8 -0.47 -7.58 4.63
CA LEU A 8 -0.93 -8.45 3.53
C LEU A 8 -1.82 -9.61 4.01
N THR A 9 -1.43 -10.30 5.09
CA THR A 9 -2.22 -11.41 5.63
C THR A 9 -3.52 -10.92 6.30
N ARG A 10 -3.52 -9.72 6.88
CA ARG A 10 -4.73 -9.11 7.45
C ARG A 10 -5.72 -8.64 6.38
N LEU A 11 -5.22 -8.13 5.25
CA LEU A 11 -6.03 -7.78 4.09
C LEU A 11 -6.61 -9.04 3.39
N ALA A 12 -5.83 -10.12 3.32
CA ALA A 12 -6.29 -11.41 2.81
C ALA A 12 -7.40 -12.03 3.70
N LEU A 13 -7.24 -12.01 5.03
CA LEU A 13 -8.22 -12.55 5.98
C LEU A 13 -9.54 -11.76 6.00
N ARG A 14 -9.50 -10.43 5.81
CA ARG A 14 -10.71 -9.59 5.66
C ARG A 14 -11.49 -9.90 4.39
N ARG A 15 -10.82 -10.21 3.28
CA ARG A 15 -11.48 -10.66 2.03
C ARG A 15 -12.21 -11.99 2.20
N VAL A 16 -11.63 -12.94 2.95
CA VAL A 16 -12.26 -14.25 3.22
C VAL A 16 -13.50 -14.13 4.12
N GLN A 17 -13.49 -13.23 5.10
CA GLN A 17 -14.65 -13.00 5.98
C GLN A 17 -15.80 -12.28 5.26
N ASN A 18 -15.51 -11.31 4.39
CA ASN A 18 -16.54 -10.63 3.59
C ASN A 18 -17.13 -11.52 2.49
N TYR A 19 -16.39 -12.54 2.02
CA TYR A 19 -16.90 -13.54 1.07
C TYR A 19 -17.91 -14.50 1.73
N ARG A 20 -17.77 -14.78 3.03
CA ARG A 20 -18.69 -15.68 3.77
C ARG A 20 -19.98 -14.98 4.22
N SER A 21 -19.97 -13.67 4.47
CA SER A 21 -21.18 -12.92 4.83
C SER A 21 -22.05 -12.54 3.63
N GLY A 22 -21.49 -12.51 2.41
CA GLY A 22 -22.22 -12.18 1.18
C GLY A 22 -22.98 -13.34 0.52
N ILE A 23 -22.84 -14.59 0.99
CA ILE A 23 -23.47 -15.76 0.35
C ILE A 23 -24.94 -15.96 0.77
N ASN A 24 -25.40 -15.33 1.86
CA ASN A 24 -26.72 -15.63 2.43
C ASN A 24 -27.87 -14.70 2.03
N ASN A 25 -27.68 -13.66 1.21
CA ASN A 25 -28.79 -12.81 0.79
C ASN A 25 -28.67 -12.36 -0.68
N GLY A 26 -29.57 -12.88 -1.52
CA GLY A 26 -29.97 -12.22 -2.78
C GLY A 26 -29.25 -12.69 -4.03
N ARG A 27 -29.98 -13.41 -4.90
CA ARG A 27 -29.57 -13.84 -6.23
C ARG A 27 -29.14 -12.64 -7.09
N CYS A 28 -27.85 -12.54 -7.39
CA CYS A 28 -27.35 -11.79 -8.53
C CYS A 28 -26.79 -12.78 -9.56
N LYS A 29 -27.54 -13.01 -10.65
CA LYS A 29 -27.08 -13.74 -11.83
C LYS A 29 -26.18 -12.82 -12.65
N CYS A 30 -24.95 -12.55 -12.20
CA CYS A 30 -23.85 -11.93 -12.97
C CYS A 30 -22.58 -11.86 -12.10
N CYS A 31 -22.21 -12.94 -11.40
CA CYS A 31 -20.91 -13.05 -10.73
C CYS A 31 -20.63 -14.52 -10.41
N SER A 32 -20.26 -15.31 -11.43
CA SER A 32 -19.52 -16.53 -11.20
C SER A 32 -18.04 -16.17 -11.10
N SER A 33 -17.49 -16.42 -9.93
CA SER A 33 -16.07 -16.62 -9.69
C SER A 33 -15.47 -17.56 -10.76
N GLN A 34 -14.73 -16.98 -11.69
CA GLN A 34 -13.55 -17.64 -12.23
C GLN A 34 -12.40 -16.71 -11.94
N ALA A 35 -11.52 -17.15 -11.04
CA ALA A 35 -10.12 -16.85 -11.22
C ALA A 35 -9.82 -17.15 -12.70
N LEU A 36 -9.38 -16.15 -13.47
CA LEU A 36 -8.65 -16.40 -14.70
C LEU A 36 -7.29 -16.99 -14.29
N VAL A 37 -7.34 -18.23 -13.77
CA VAL A 37 -6.31 -19.21 -14.06
C VAL A 37 -6.42 -19.38 -15.56
N ILE A 38 -5.63 -18.60 -16.31
CA ILE A 38 -5.39 -18.91 -17.71
C ILE A 38 -4.83 -20.33 -17.69
N PRO A 39 -5.55 -21.34 -18.23
CA PRO A 39 -4.99 -22.67 -18.32
C PRO A 39 -3.76 -22.54 -19.24
N PRO A 40 -2.61 -23.17 -18.91
CA PRO A 40 -1.44 -23.17 -19.80
C PRO A 40 -1.71 -23.77 -21.20
N LYS A 41 -2.93 -24.25 -21.47
CA LYS A 41 -3.38 -24.83 -22.74
C LYS A 41 -3.91 -23.83 -23.78
N LEU A 42 -4.17 -22.56 -23.44
CA LEU A 42 -4.60 -21.56 -24.44
C LEU A 42 -3.44 -20.83 -25.12
N LEU A 43 -2.24 -20.86 -24.53
CA LEU A 43 -1.01 -20.33 -25.14
C LEU A 43 -0.39 -21.29 -26.16
N GLN A 44 -0.63 -22.60 -26.05
CA GLN A 44 -0.05 -23.60 -26.96
C GLN A 44 -0.80 -23.74 -28.30
N LYS A 45 -2.10 -23.39 -28.37
CA LYS A 45 -2.94 -23.74 -29.54
C LYS A 45 -2.88 -22.79 -30.73
N ARG A 46 -2.25 -21.61 -30.60
CA ARG A 46 -2.05 -20.68 -31.74
C ARG A 46 -0.62 -20.64 -32.30
N PHE A 47 0.33 -21.38 -31.72
CA PHE A 47 1.75 -21.27 -32.09
C PHE A 47 2.43 -22.57 -32.57
N TYR A 48 1.69 -23.68 -32.70
CA TYR A 48 2.25 -24.93 -33.23
C TYR A 48 1.41 -25.47 -34.39
N SER A 49 1.77 -25.08 -35.61
CA SER A 49 1.57 -25.97 -36.76
C SER A 49 2.67 -27.05 -36.74
N LYS A 50 2.30 -28.27 -37.16
CA LYS A 50 3.09 -29.52 -37.11
C LYS A 50 4.56 -29.36 -37.53
N PRO A 51 5.50 -30.14 -36.97
CA PRO A 51 6.89 -30.10 -37.38
C PRO A 51 7.03 -30.73 -38.77
N PRO A 52 7.79 -30.14 -39.72
CA PRO A 52 8.44 -30.94 -40.73
C PRO A 52 9.61 -31.69 -40.08
N ASN A 53 9.86 -32.88 -40.63
CA ASN A 53 10.83 -33.86 -40.17
C ASN A 53 12.21 -33.26 -39.85
N HIS A 54 12.91 -33.91 -38.92
CA HIS A 54 14.32 -33.69 -38.61
C HIS A 54 15.14 -33.30 -39.84
N VAL A 55 15.58 -32.05 -39.89
CA VAL A 55 16.74 -31.66 -40.69
C VAL A 55 17.75 -31.06 -39.72
N SER A 56 18.79 -31.83 -39.41
CA SER A 56 19.98 -31.31 -38.76
C SER A 56 20.68 -30.39 -39.76
N PHE A 57 20.47 -29.09 -39.67
CA PHE A 57 21.24 -28.12 -40.44
C PHE A 57 22.51 -27.78 -39.65
N CYS A 58 23.64 -28.28 -40.14
CA CYS A 58 24.96 -27.92 -39.68
C CYS A 58 25.33 -26.57 -40.34
N PHE A 59 25.68 -25.55 -39.54
CA PHE A 59 26.09 -24.22 -40.04
C PHE A 59 27.37 -24.27 -40.91
N SER A 60 28.05 -25.41 -41.00
CA SER A 60 29.15 -25.66 -41.95
C SER A 60 28.69 -25.80 -43.41
N ASP A 61 27.42 -26.14 -43.66
CA ASP A 61 26.94 -26.46 -45.02
C ASP A 61 26.44 -25.23 -45.78
N LEU A 62 26.05 -24.16 -45.06
CA LEU A 62 25.72 -22.85 -45.66
C LEU A 62 26.96 -22.04 -46.06
N ALA A 63 28.15 -22.42 -45.58
CA ALA A 63 29.41 -21.80 -45.99
C ALA A 63 29.92 -22.32 -47.35
N ASN A 64 29.46 -23.50 -47.80
CA ASN A 64 30.05 -24.22 -48.93
C ASN A 64 29.10 -24.48 -50.12
N GLN A 65 27.83 -24.08 -50.07
CA GLN A 65 26.95 -24.15 -51.25
C GLN A 65 26.35 -22.79 -51.57
N ASN A 66 26.76 -22.24 -52.72
CA ASN A 66 26.22 -21.08 -53.41
C ASN A 66 26.40 -19.72 -52.71
N LYS A 67 27.66 -19.30 -52.63
CA LYS A 67 28.00 -17.86 -52.74
C LYS A 67 27.36 -17.32 -54.02
N THR A 68 26.53 -16.27 -53.89
CA THR A 68 26.08 -15.26 -54.89
C THR A 68 24.59 -15.13 -55.23
N HIS A 69 23.67 -16.03 -54.86
CA HIS A 69 22.25 -15.88 -55.29
C HIS A 69 21.17 -15.76 -54.21
N VAL A 70 21.49 -15.82 -52.91
CA VAL A 70 20.50 -15.63 -51.81
C VAL A 70 20.74 -14.33 -51.02
N LEU A 71 21.88 -13.67 -51.23
CA LEU A 71 22.24 -12.44 -50.52
C LEU A 71 21.51 -11.18 -51.03
N ASP A 72 20.76 -11.28 -52.13
CA ASP A 72 19.88 -10.21 -52.65
C ASP A 72 18.43 -10.30 -52.12
N ALA A 73 18.11 -11.31 -51.30
CA ALA A 73 16.76 -11.55 -50.78
C ALA A 73 16.62 -10.98 -49.36
N ASP A 74 16.15 -9.73 -49.26
CA ASP A 74 15.64 -9.04 -48.05
C ASP A 74 16.37 -9.40 -46.74
N PRO A 75 17.48 -8.71 -46.41
CA PRO A 75 18.30 -8.92 -45.21
C PRO A 75 17.49 -9.06 -43.90
N LYS A 76 16.34 -8.36 -43.81
CA LYS A 76 15.39 -8.47 -42.69
C LYS A 76 14.92 -9.91 -42.46
N LYS A 77 14.54 -10.63 -43.52
CA LYS A 77 13.99 -11.99 -43.39
C LYS A 77 15.02 -12.96 -42.83
N TYR A 78 16.28 -12.82 -43.25
CA TYR A 78 17.37 -13.65 -42.74
C TYR A 78 17.65 -13.39 -41.26
N LEU A 79 17.75 -12.11 -40.86
CA LEU A 79 17.98 -11.73 -39.47
C LEU A 79 16.86 -12.22 -38.54
N ASN A 80 15.60 -12.13 -38.98
CA ASN A 80 14.45 -12.62 -38.23
C ASN A 80 14.39 -14.15 -38.13
N PHE A 81 14.81 -14.86 -39.19
CA PHE A 81 14.96 -16.31 -39.13
C PHE A 81 16.07 -16.72 -38.15
N ALA A 82 17.22 -16.04 -38.19
CA ALA A 82 18.32 -16.28 -37.27
C ALA A 82 17.88 -16.07 -35.81
N LEU A 83 17.18 -14.96 -35.51
CA LEU A 83 16.65 -14.72 -34.17
C LEU A 83 15.69 -15.82 -33.72
N ARG A 84 14.75 -16.27 -34.56
CA ARG A 84 13.84 -17.38 -34.23
C ARG A 84 14.56 -18.67 -33.87
N TRP A 85 15.68 -18.96 -34.52
CA TRP A 85 16.51 -20.11 -34.20
C TRP A 85 17.28 -19.91 -32.88
N MET A 86 17.83 -18.72 -32.66
CA MET A 86 18.55 -18.37 -31.43
C MET A 86 17.65 -18.47 -30.19
N LEU A 87 16.41 -17.98 -30.27
CA LEU A 87 15.43 -18.08 -29.18
C LEU A 87 15.17 -19.51 -28.71
N LYS A 88 15.33 -20.51 -29.60
CA LYS A 88 15.11 -21.92 -29.27
C LYS A 88 16.36 -22.64 -28.78
N SER A 89 17.54 -22.17 -29.18
CA SER A 89 18.73 -23.03 -29.22
C SER A 89 19.96 -22.39 -28.59
N GLN A 90 19.98 -21.07 -28.42
CA GLN A 90 21.16 -20.34 -27.97
C GLN A 90 20.99 -19.78 -26.55
N PRO A 91 22.11 -19.56 -25.82
CA PRO A 91 22.09 -18.87 -24.54
C PRO A 91 21.49 -17.47 -24.65
N GLN A 92 20.86 -17.01 -23.56
CA GLN A 92 20.23 -15.69 -23.50
C GLN A 92 21.21 -14.55 -23.78
N LEU A 93 22.45 -14.64 -23.29
CA LEU A 93 23.46 -13.58 -23.50
C LEU A 93 23.79 -13.40 -24.99
N GLN A 94 24.06 -14.48 -25.72
CA GLN A 94 24.36 -14.42 -27.16
C GLN A 94 23.16 -13.92 -27.97
N THR A 95 21.95 -14.31 -27.56
CA THR A 95 20.70 -13.83 -28.18
C THR A 95 20.51 -12.34 -27.95
N LEU A 96 20.81 -11.85 -26.74
CA LEU A 96 20.77 -10.42 -26.41
C LEU A 96 21.80 -9.63 -27.22
N GLU A 97 23.05 -10.10 -27.29
CA GLU A 97 24.11 -9.46 -28.10
C GLU A 97 23.70 -9.35 -29.57
N PHE A 98 23.16 -10.43 -30.14
CA PHE A 98 22.63 -10.44 -31.50
C PHE A 98 21.53 -9.40 -31.70
N ILE A 99 20.59 -9.30 -30.76
CA ILE A 99 19.51 -8.29 -30.80
C ILE A 99 20.08 -6.88 -30.76
N LEU A 100 21.02 -6.60 -29.84
CA LEU A 100 21.62 -5.27 -29.70
C LEU A 100 22.39 -4.84 -30.97
N SER A 101 22.98 -5.78 -31.70
CA SER A 101 23.67 -5.49 -32.97
C SER A 101 22.72 -5.28 -34.15
N ASN A 102 21.52 -5.87 -34.14
CA ASN A 102 20.65 -5.96 -35.33
C ASN A 102 19.24 -5.37 -35.14
N TYR A 103 18.97 -4.69 -34.02
CA TYR A 103 17.62 -4.28 -33.58
C TYR A 103 16.74 -3.56 -34.61
N HIS A 104 17.34 -2.81 -35.53
CA HIS A 104 16.63 -1.98 -36.52
C HIS A 104 15.89 -2.80 -37.59
N GLU A 105 16.33 -4.04 -37.85
CA GLU A 105 15.75 -4.94 -38.85
C GLU A 105 14.90 -6.07 -38.25
N LEU A 106 14.79 -6.13 -36.92
CA LEU A 106 14.12 -7.22 -36.21
C LEU A 106 12.62 -6.98 -36.02
N GLU A 107 11.84 -8.05 -36.18
CA GLU A 107 10.41 -8.10 -35.94
C GLU A 107 10.12 -7.86 -34.45
N THR A 108 9.25 -6.89 -34.15
CA THR A 108 8.85 -6.53 -32.78
C THR A 108 8.24 -7.69 -32.00
N SER A 109 7.58 -8.63 -32.70
CA SER A 109 7.02 -9.85 -32.11
C SER A 109 8.10 -10.77 -31.54
N LEU A 110 9.25 -10.89 -32.20
CA LEU A 110 10.38 -11.70 -31.74
C LEU A 110 11.12 -11.02 -30.58
N LEU A 111 11.27 -9.70 -30.63
CA LEU A 111 11.82 -8.92 -29.52
C LEU A 111 10.96 -9.03 -28.26
N THR A 112 9.63 -9.01 -28.44
CA THR A 112 8.65 -9.23 -27.36
C THR A 112 8.78 -10.64 -26.78
N THR A 113 8.90 -11.66 -27.65
CA THR A 113 9.06 -13.06 -27.24
C THR A 113 10.32 -13.25 -26.40
N PHE A 114 11.46 -12.72 -26.85
CA PHE A 114 12.70 -12.79 -26.09
C PHE A 114 12.61 -12.10 -24.73
N SER A 115 11.95 -10.95 -24.69
CA SER A 115 11.75 -10.20 -23.45
C SER A 115 10.87 -10.96 -22.46
N TYR A 116 9.85 -11.66 -22.96
CA TYR A 116 9.05 -12.58 -22.16
C TYR A 116 9.91 -13.75 -21.63
N ASP A 117 10.77 -14.36 -22.45
CA ASP A 117 11.65 -15.45 -22.03
C ASP A 117 12.64 -15.00 -20.93
N LEU A 118 13.17 -13.78 -21.04
CA LEU A 118 14.01 -13.17 -20.01
C LEU A 118 13.23 -13.00 -18.69
N LEU A 119 11.99 -12.49 -18.73
CA LEU A 119 11.15 -12.37 -17.55
C LEU A 119 10.78 -13.73 -16.95
N GLN A 120 10.46 -14.73 -17.78
CA GLN A 120 10.12 -16.09 -17.35
C GLN A 120 11.29 -16.80 -16.67
N SER A 121 12.50 -16.64 -17.21
CA SER A 121 13.73 -17.13 -16.57
C SER A 121 14.12 -16.35 -15.30
N GLY A 122 13.37 -15.30 -14.99
CA GLY A 122 13.55 -14.48 -13.80
C GLY A 122 14.64 -13.42 -13.92
N ASN A 123 15.22 -13.22 -15.11
CA ASN A 123 16.23 -12.21 -15.40
C ASN A 123 15.59 -10.85 -15.70
N ILE A 124 14.95 -10.27 -14.67
CA ILE A 124 14.17 -9.02 -14.80
C ILE A 124 15.07 -7.86 -15.26
N LYS A 125 16.31 -7.77 -14.74
CA LYS A 125 17.24 -6.70 -15.11
C LYS A 125 17.58 -6.70 -16.59
N ALA A 126 17.90 -7.87 -17.17
CA ALA A 126 18.17 -7.97 -18.60
C ALA A 126 16.93 -7.62 -19.44
N ALA A 127 15.74 -8.05 -19.00
CA ALA A 127 14.49 -7.68 -19.66
C ALA A 127 14.29 -6.16 -19.63
N ILE A 128 14.45 -5.50 -18.48
CA ILE A 128 14.32 -4.05 -18.32
C ILE A 128 15.34 -3.32 -19.20
N SER A 129 16.61 -3.73 -19.17
CA SER A 129 17.66 -3.11 -19.99
C SER A 129 17.35 -3.21 -21.49
N LEU A 130 16.87 -4.37 -21.94
CA LEU A 130 16.44 -4.55 -23.33
C LEU A 130 15.25 -3.66 -23.65
N GLN A 131 14.23 -3.61 -22.78
CA GLN A 131 13.05 -2.76 -23.00
C GLN A 131 13.41 -1.28 -23.06
N HIS A 132 14.26 -0.81 -22.14
CA HIS A 132 14.74 0.56 -22.14
C HIS A 132 15.53 0.88 -23.42
N PHE A 133 16.40 -0.04 -23.87
CA PHE A 133 17.14 0.12 -25.12
C PHE A 133 16.20 0.19 -26.33
N LEU A 134 15.21 -0.70 -26.43
CA LEU A 134 14.27 -0.72 -27.55
C LEU A 134 13.39 0.53 -27.57
N LEU A 135 12.90 0.99 -26.42
CA LEU A 135 12.11 2.23 -26.32
C LEU A 135 12.91 3.50 -26.67
N ASP A 136 14.23 3.49 -26.47
CA ASP A 136 15.11 4.62 -26.81
C ASP A 136 15.55 4.58 -28.28
N LYS A 137 15.91 3.40 -28.80
CA LYS A 137 16.52 3.26 -30.14
C LYS A 137 15.54 2.94 -31.26
N CYS A 138 14.34 2.46 -30.94
CA CYS A 138 13.33 2.07 -31.95
C CYS A 138 12.10 2.97 -31.86
N PRO A 139 11.96 4.01 -32.72
CA PRO A 139 10.84 4.96 -32.63
C PRO A 139 9.44 4.34 -32.75
N LYS A 140 9.34 3.19 -33.43
CA LYS A 140 8.06 2.47 -33.64
C LYS A 140 7.83 1.36 -32.61
N TYR A 141 8.78 1.11 -31.72
CA TYR A 141 8.64 0.06 -30.73
C TYR A 141 7.77 0.54 -29.57
N GLN A 142 6.78 -0.28 -29.21
CA GLN A 142 5.97 -0.10 -28.03
C GLN A 142 5.88 -1.45 -27.32
N ILE A 143 5.90 -1.40 -26.00
CA ILE A 143 5.73 -2.60 -25.18
C ILE A 143 4.25 -3.01 -25.21
N PRO A 144 3.92 -4.23 -25.64
CA PRO A 144 2.53 -4.68 -25.66
C PRO A 144 1.93 -4.77 -24.24
N ASN A 145 0.63 -4.51 -24.11
CA ASN A 145 -0.11 -4.54 -22.84
C ASN A 145 0.08 -5.83 -22.04
N GLN A 146 0.17 -6.98 -22.74
CA GLN A 146 0.42 -8.28 -22.10
C GLN A 146 1.82 -8.37 -21.49
N LEU A 147 2.83 -7.84 -22.19
CA LEU A 147 4.21 -7.80 -21.70
C LEU A 147 4.34 -6.80 -20.54
N TRP A 148 3.69 -5.64 -20.61
CA TRP A 148 3.57 -4.70 -19.50
C TRP A 148 2.99 -5.37 -18.25
N SER A 149 1.85 -6.04 -18.40
CA SER A 149 1.17 -6.72 -17.30
C SER A 149 2.08 -7.77 -16.66
N TYR A 150 2.78 -8.57 -17.46
CA TYR A 150 3.68 -9.60 -16.97
C TYR A 150 4.94 -9.02 -16.30
N LEU A 151 5.53 -7.98 -16.90
CA LEU A 151 6.69 -7.28 -16.33
C LEU A 151 6.34 -6.68 -14.97
N ILE A 152 5.20 -5.97 -14.86
CA ILE A 152 4.71 -5.39 -13.61
C ILE A 152 4.50 -6.46 -12.54
N ASP A 153 3.87 -7.59 -12.90
CA ASP A 153 3.63 -8.68 -11.96
C ASP A 153 4.95 -9.28 -11.45
N GLN A 154 5.91 -9.54 -12.34
CA GLN A 154 7.24 -10.05 -11.96
C GLN A 154 8.01 -9.07 -11.07
N VAL A 155 8.01 -7.78 -11.41
CA VAL A 155 8.65 -6.73 -10.61
C VAL A 155 8.03 -6.65 -9.22
N CYS A 156 6.69 -6.66 -9.15
CA CYS A 156 5.97 -6.62 -7.87
C CYS A 156 6.20 -7.89 -7.04
N ALA A 157 6.19 -9.07 -7.67
CA ALA A 157 6.38 -10.34 -7.00
C ALA A 157 7.78 -10.46 -6.38
N LYS A 158 8.81 -9.95 -7.08
CA LYS A 158 10.19 -9.95 -6.58
C LYS A 158 10.57 -8.72 -5.75
N SER A 159 9.66 -7.75 -5.61
CA SER A 159 9.93 -6.45 -4.98
C SER A 159 11.16 -5.75 -5.58
N ASP A 160 11.34 -5.83 -6.90
CA ASP A 160 12.51 -5.28 -7.59
C ASP A 160 12.40 -3.76 -7.75
N HIS A 161 13.26 -3.03 -7.04
CA HIS A 161 13.28 -1.57 -7.07
C HIS A 161 13.65 -0.99 -8.45
N VAL A 162 14.59 -1.61 -9.16
CA VAL A 162 15.05 -1.10 -10.47
C VAL A 162 13.92 -1.26 -11.50
N GLY A 163 13.22 -2.39 -11.46
CA GLY A 163 12.02 -2.58 -12.27
C GLY A 163 10.89 -1.63 -11.91
N ALA A 164 10.67 -1.36 -10.62
CA ALA A 164 9.66 -0.39 -10.19
C ALA A 164 9.98 1.01 -10.71
N MET A 165 11.26 1.41 -10.70
CA MET A 165 11.74 2.67 -11.27
C MET A 165 11.50 2.76 -12.78
N PHE A 166 11.79 1.68 -13.52
CA PHE A 166 11.48 1.61 -14.95
C PHE A 166 9.99 1.81 -15.23
N ILE A 167 9.12 1.09 -14.52
CA ILE A 167 7.66 1.25 -14.64
C ILE A 167 7.24 2.68 -14.31
N TYR A 168 7.80 3.28 -13.26
CA TYR A 168 7.48 4.65 -12.88
C TYR A 168 7.83 5.64 -14.01
N HIS A 169 9.05 5.55 -14.55
CA HIS A 169 9.56 6.48 -15.55
C HIS A 169 9.00 6.29 -16.96
N GLU A 170 8.39 5.16 -17.26
CA GLU A 170 7.78 4.90 -18.57
C GLU A 170 6.24 5.00 -18.55
N LEU A 171 5.58 4.66 -17.42
CA LEU A 171 4.12 4.58 -17.33
C LEU A 171 3.47 5.61 -16.42
N ILE A 172 4.12 6.00 -15.32
CA ILE A 172 3.51 6.85 -14.30
C ILE A 172 3.84 8.31 -14.56
N ASP A 173 5.12 8.60 -14.76
CA ASP A 173 5.66 9.95 -14.92
C ASP A 173 6.70 9.91 -16.04
N ASN A 174 6.21 9.89 -17.28
CA ASN A 174 7.07 9.68 -18.44
C ASN A 174 8.00 10.87 -18.66
N HIS A 175 9.29 10.63 -18.46
CA HIS A 175 10.31 11.66 -18.55
C HIS A 175 10.45 12.25 -19.97
N LYS A 176 10.14 11.47 -21.03
CA LYS A 176 10.22 11.90 -22.43
C LYS A 176 9.19 12.99 -22.73
N PHE A 177 8.03 12.95 -22.08
CA PHE A 177 6.98 13.95 -22.24
C PHE A 177 7.45 15.36 -21.86
N TYR A 178 8.29 15.49 -20.84
CA TYR A 178 8.82 16.79 -20.41
C TYR A 178 10.06 17.22 -21.20
N ALA A 179 10.69 16.32 -21.95
CA ALA A 179 11.82 16.66 -22.82
C ALA A 179 11.35 17.32 -24.13
N GLU A 180 10.10 17.08 -24.54
CA GLU A 180 9.54 17.52 -25.82
C GLU A 180 8.60 18.75 -25.73
N LEU A 181 8.16 19.15 -24.52
CA LEU A 181 7.19 20.25 -24.33
C LEU A 181 7.71 21.39 -23.42
N ASN A 182 7.66 22.62 -23.96
CA ASN A 182 7.96 23.89 -23.29
C ASN A 182 7.14 24.10 -22.00
N PHE A 183 7.84 24.36 -20.88
CA PHE A 183 7.57 25.16 -19.66
C PHE A 183 6.15 25.31 -19.03
N GLY A 184 5.07 24.78 -19.61
CA GLY A 184 3.69 25.01 -19.17
C GLY A 184 2.91 23.75 -18.73
N VAL A 185 3.42 22.55 -19.01
CA VAL A 185 2.69 21.30 -18.75
C VAL A 185 3.09 20.71 -17.40
N GLN A 186 2.13 20.66 -16.46
CA GLN A 186 2.37 20.18 -15.10
C GLN A 186 2.17 18.66 -14.93
N GLU A 187 1.52 17.98 -15.88
CA GLU A 187 1.17 16.56 -15.77
C GLU A 187 1.40 15.83 -17.12
N ASN A 188 2.04 14.65 -17.09
CA ASN A 188 2.32 13.83 -18.28
C ASN A 188 1.06 13.25 -18.90
N ASP A 189 0.61 13.72 -20.06
CA ASP A 189 -0.61 13.19 -20.67
C ASP A 189 -0.45 11.83 -21.35
N PHE A 190 0.78 11.45 -21.70
CA PHE A 190 1.09 10.19 -22.40
C PHE A 190 1.16 9.00 -21.44
N ILE A 191 0.09 8.17 -21.42
CA ILE A 191 0.04 6.94 -20.63
C ILE A 191 -0.32 5.76 -21.53
N PRO A 192 0.67 4.95 -21.96
CA PRO A 192 0.45 3.86 -22.88
C PRO A 192 -0.20 2.63 -22.21
N PHE A 193 -0.18 2.54 -20.88
CA PHE A 193 -0.75 1.43 -20.13
C PHE A 193 -1.29 1.91 -18.77
N LEU A 194 -2.56 1.58 -18.47
CA LEU A 194 -3.18 1.93 -17.19
C LEU A 194 -2.78 0.93 -16.10
N VAL A 195 -2.02 1.40 -15.11
CA VAL A 195 -1.57 0.56 -14.01
C VAL A 195 -2.67 0.43 -12.97
N CYS A 196 -3.15 -0.79 -12.73
CA CYS A 196 -4.19 -1.10 -11.74
C CYS A 196 -3.89 -0.51 -10.35
N ASP A 197 -4.92 -0.02 -9.65
CA ASP A 197 -4.81 0.61 -8.34
C ASP A 197 -4.09 -0.23 -7.26
N SER A 198 -4.37 -1.53 -7.22
CA SER A 198 -3.72 -2.46 -6.28
C SER A 198 -2.23 -2.66 -6.58
N VAL A 199 -1.82 -2.51 -7.85
CA VAL A 199 -0.41 -2.52 -8.26
C VAL A 199 0.27 -1.22 -7.81
N LEU A 200 -0.40 -0.07 -7.90
CA LEU A 200 0.14 1.20 -7.40
C LEU A 200 0.52 1.10 -5.91
N VAL A 201 -0.30 0.41 -5.10
CA VAL A 201 0.02 0.14 -3.69
C VAL A 201 1.27 -0.75 -3.54
N ARG A 202 1.43 -1.77 -4.39
CA ARG A 202 2.63 -2.64 -4.38
C ARG A 202 3.88 -1.86 -4.77
N LEU A 203 3.82 -1.05 -5.83
CA LEU A 203 4.91 -0.16 -6.23
C LEU A 203 5.26 0.83 -5.12
N ALA A 204 4.25 1.46 -4.49
CA ALA A 204 4.45 2.35 -3.35
C ALA A 204 5.11 1.62 -2.16
N THR A 205 4.82 0.34 -1.96
CA THR A 205 5.47 -0.48 -0.92
C THR A 205 6.94 -0.71 -1.25
N ILE A 206 7.26 -1.02 -2.51
CA ILE A 206 8.65 -1.15 -2.97
C ILE A 206 9.41 0.16 -2.74
N PHE A 207 8.84 1.30 -3.15
CA PHE A 207 9.46 2.60 -2.95
C PHE A 207 9.61 2.97 -1.47
N ALA A 208 8.61 2.71 -0.63
CA ALA A 208 8.69 2.95 0.82
C ALA A 208 9.81 2.13 1.47
N ASN A 209 9.97 0.87 1.05
CA ASN A 209 11.05 0.01 1.54
C ASN A 209 12.44 0.49 1.10
N ASN A 210 12.54 1.20 -0.02
CA ASN A 210 13.78 1.78 -0.55
C ASN A 210 13.91 3.28 -0.25
N GLU A 211 13.11 3.83 0.68
CA GLU A 211 13.17 5.22 1.13
C GLU A 211 12.88 6.28 0.03
N ASP A 212 12.21 5.88 -1.05
CA ASP A 212 11.89 6.77 -2.18
C ASP A 212 10.47 7.36 -2.08
N HIS A 213 10.31 8.32 -1.15
CA HIS A 213 9.04 9.02 -0.93
C HIS A 213 8.57 9.84 -2.15
N LEU A 214 9.48 10.30 -3.01
CA LEU A 214 9.14 11.12 -4.18
C LEU A 214 8.32 10.33 -5.20
N ARG A 215 8.69 9.06 -5.44
CA ARG A 215 7.95 8.18 -6.35
C ARG A 215 6.57 7.84 -5.78
N ILE A 216 6.43 7.69 -4.46
CA ILE A 216 5.12 7.51 -3.81
C ILE A 216 4.21 8.73 -4.06
N LEU A 217 4.75 9.95 -3.98
CA LEU A 217 4.01 11.17 -4.33
C LEU A 217 3.57 11.17 -5.80
N GLY A 218 4.44 10.73 -6.71
CA GLY A 218 4.10 10.55 -8.12
C GLY A 218 2.97 9.55 -8.35
N LEU A 219 3.02 8.39 -7.66
CA LEU A 219 1.93 7.40 -7.70
C LEU A 219 0.61 7.96 -7.17
N LEU A 220 0.64 8.80 -6.13
CA LEU A 220 -0.56 9.48 -5.62
C LEU A 220 -1.13 10.51 -6.63
N ARG A 221 -0.26 11.22 -7.36
CA ARG A 221 -0.68 12.13 -8.44
C ARG A 221 -1.31 11.35 -9.60
N TYR A 222 -0.68 10.26 -10.02
CA TYR A 222 -1.24 9.33 -11.00
C TYR A 222 -2.59 8.77 -10.54
N PHE A 223 -2.67 8.36 -9.28
CA PHE A 223 -3.92 7.84 -8.71
C PHE A 223 -5.05 8.88 -8.76
N ARG A 224 -4.77 10.13 -8.40
CA ARG A 224 -5.73 11.24 -8.45
C ARG A 224 -6.36 11.40 -9.84
N ARG A 225 -5.55 11.18 -10.88
CA ARG A 225 -5.93 11.38 -12.27
C ARG A 225 -6.83 10.24 -12.78
N PHE A 226 -6.52 8.99 -12.44
CA PHE A 226 -7.20 7.83 -13.03
C PHE A 226 -8.22 7.13 -12.14
N TYR A 227 -8.14 7.31 -10.82
CA TYR A 227 -8.91 6.51 -9.88
C TYR A 227 -9.85 7.37 -9.03
N SER A 228 -11.05 6.87 -8.82
CA SER A 228 -12.01 7.49 -7.91
C SER A 228 -11.57 7.23 -6.47
N TYR A 229 -11.35 8.29 -5.69
CA TYR A 229 -11.03 8.17 -4.26
C TYR A 229 -12.09 7.38 -3.48
N LEU A 230 -13.36 7.48 -3.89
CA LEU A 230 -14.47 6.80 -3.23
C LEU A 230 -14.42 5.28 -3.47
N HIS A 231 -14.28 4.87 -4.72
CA HIS A 231 -14.27 3.45 -5.11
C HIS A 231 -12.98 2.73 -4.69
N HIS A 232 -11.86 3.46 -4.68
CA HIS A 232 -10.52 2.91 -4.40
C HIS A 232 -9.94 3.42 -3.07
N ARG A 233 -10.82 3.74 -2.11
CA ARG A 233 -10.48 4.38 -0.83
C ARG A 233 -9.42 3.65 -0.01
N ASP A 234 -9.47 2.32 0.01
CA ASP A 234 -8.55 1.50 0.81
C ASP A 234 -7.13 1.56 0.22
N ASN A 235 -7.02 1.55 -1.11
CA ASN A 235 -5.74 1.66 -1.81
C ASN A 235 -5.16 3.07 -1.72
N TYR A 236 -6.02 4.09 -1.84
CA TYR A 236 -5.62 5.48 -1.59
C TYR A 236 -5.08 5.68 -0.17
N ARG A 237 -5.82 5.20 0.84
CA ARG A 237 -5.39 5.23 2.24
C ARG A 237 -4.06 4.51 2.43
N ALA A 238 -3.89 3.32 1.84
CA ALA A 238 -2.65 2.55 1.95
C ALA A 238 -1.44 3.33 1.42
N MET A 239 -1.56 3.99 0.27
CA MET A 239 -0.46 4.81 -0.27
C MET A 239 -0.14 6.03 0.59
N LEU A 240 -1.14 6.69 1.18
CA LEU A 240 -0.90 7.79 2.13
C LEU A 240 -0.18 7.33 3.40
N LEU A 241 -0.49 6.13 3.90
CA LEU A 241 0.23 5.53 5.04
C LEU A 241 1.68 5.22 4.67
N LEU A 242 1.91 4.62 3.49
CA LEU A 242 3.25 4.31 2.98
C LEU A 242 4.10 5.57 2.78
N LEU A 243 3.50 6.70 2.39
CA LEU A 243 4.20 7.98 2.29
C LEU A 243 4.71 8.46 3.66
N ILE A 244 3.88 8.36 4.71
CA ILE A 244 4.27 8.73 6.07
C ILE A 244 5.40 7.82 6.56
N GLU A 245 5.27 6.51 6.36
CA GLU A 245 6.30 5.53 6.75
C GLU A 245 7.62 5.76 6.00
N SER A 246 7.58 6.09 4.72
CA SER A 246 8.78 6.39 3.93
C SER A 246 9.50 7.65 4.44
N HIS A 247 8.77 8.73 4.74
CA HIS A 247 9.36 9.91 5.37
C HIS A 247 9.92 9.60 6.76
N ALA A 248 9.25 8.75 7.53
CA ALA A 248 9.70 8.36 8.85
C ALA A 248 10.98 7.54 8.82
N LYS A 249 11.08 6.59 7.89
CA LYS A 249 12.27 5.76 7.68
C LYS A 249 13.50 6.59 7.32
N LEU A 250 13.32 7.66 6.54
CA LEU A 250 14.36 8.64 6.22
C LEU A 250 14.80 9.54 7.38
N GLY A 251 14.14 9.49 8.55
CA GLY A 251 14.44 10.41 9.65
C GLY A 251 13.79 11.80 9.50
N ASN A 252 12.93 12.01 8.50
CA ASN A 252 12.38 13.32 8.17
C ASN A 252 11.13 13.64 9.00
N LEU A 253 11.31 14.13 10.23
CA LEU A 253 10.21 14.39 11.17
C LEU A 253 9.16 15.36 10.63
N LYS A 254 9.58 16.54 10.15
CA LYS A 254 8.63 17.58 9.68
C LYS A 254 7.78 17.11 8.49
N PRO A 255 8.37 16.57 7.40
CA PRO A 255 7.59 15.99 6.30
C PRO A 255 6.67 14.84 6.71
N ALA A 256 7.11 13.96 7.63
CA ALA A 256 6.27 12.88 8.15
C ALA A 256 5.05 13.42 8.93
N LEU A 257 5.25 14.43 9.78
CA LEU A 257 4.18 15.11 10.51
C LEU A 257 3.21 15.85 9.58
N ASP A 258 3.72 16.52 8.55
CA ASP A 258 2.88 17.22 7.57
C ASP A 258 2.01 16.22 6.79
N SER A 259 2.59 15.11 6.36
CA SER A 259 1.87 14.02 5.67
C SER A 259 0.84 13.36 6.59
N PHE A 260 1.20 13.11 7.85
CA PHE A 260 0.27 12.61 8.87
C PHE A 260 -0.89 13.57 9.08
N ARG A 261 -0.62 14.88 9.24
CA ARG A 261 -1.64 15.90 9.45
C ARG A 261 -2.62 15.94 8.27
N ARG A 262 -2.12 15.88 7.04
CA ARG A 262 -2.96 15.82 5.83
C ARG A 262 -3.87 14.59 5.86
N LEU A 263 -3.34 13.40 6.15
CA LEU A 263 -4.13 12.18 6.27
C LEU A 263 -5.16 12.30 7.40
N ALA A 264 -4.77 12.82 8.56
CA ALA A 264 -5.64 12.95 9.71
C ALA A 264 -6.82 13.91 9.45
N LEU A 265 -6.61 14.99 8.71
CA LEU A 265 -7.65 15.94 8.31
C LEU A 265 -8.69 15.33 7.36
N ILE A 266 -8.29 14.41 6.48
CA ILE A 266 -9.20 13.73 5.55
C ILE A 266 -9.80 12.45 6.13
N THR A 267 -9.34 12.00 7.30
CA THR A 267 -9.97 10.91 8.06
C THR A 267 -10.93 11.45 9.10
N LYS A 268 -12.20 11.04 9.07
CA LYS A 268 -13.12 11.30 10.21
C LYS A 268 -12.71 10.39 11.36
N ASP A 269 -11.96 10.95 12.32
CA ASP A 269 -11.37 10.20 13.44
C ASP A 269 -12.39 9.45 14.34
N TYR A 270 -13.71 9.66 14.21
CA TYR A 270 -14.70 9.17 15.20
C TYR A 270 -16.14 8.87 14.73
N GLN A 271 -16.45 8.82 13.43
CA GLN A 271 -17.75 8.27 13.02
C GLN A 271 -17.57 6.79 12.66
N PRO A 272 -18.31 5.85 13.30
CA PRO A 272 -18.39 4.49 12.78
C PRO A 272 -18.79 4.59 11.33
N TYR A 273 -18.11 3.83 10.48
CA TYR A 273 -18.38 3.72 9.05
C TYR A 273 -19.90 3.67 8.83
N ASN A 274 -20.47 4.76 8.32
CA ASN A 274 -21.88 4.83 8.02
C ASN A 274 -22.04 4.57 6.53
N GLU A 275 -22.12 3.29 6.20
CA GLU A 275 -22.31 2.80 4.84
C GLU A 275 -23.53 3.45 4.18
N ALA A 276 -24.59 3.73 4.94
CA ALA A 276 -25.80 4.37 4.43
C ALA A 276 -25.59 5.84 4.00
N LEU A 277 -24.72 6.60 4.69
CA LEU A 277 -24.38 7.98 4.28
C LEU A 277 -23.55 8.01 3.00
N LEU A 278 -22.66 7.04 2.81
CA LEU A 278 -21.83 6.89 1.61
C LEU A 278 -22.62 6.32 0.42
N ASN A 279 -23.53 5.37 0.66
CA ASN A 279 -24.43 4.85 -0.38
C ASN A 279 -25.41 5.91 -0.88
N ASN A 280 -25.77 6.89 -0.03
CA ASN A 280 -26.55 8.07 -0.40
C ASN A 280 -25.70 9.22 -0.94
N SER A 281 -24.38 9.12 -0.84
CA SER A 281 -23.47 10.09 -1.45
C SER A 281 -23.35 9.75 -2.92
N GLN A 282 -23.86 10.60 -3.79
CA GLN A 282 -23.60 10.41 -5.21
C GLN A 282 -22.09 10.60 -5.45
N PRO A 283 -21.41 9.68 -6.17
CA PRO A 283 -20.12 10.01 -6.71
C PRO A 283 -20.30 11.27 -7.57
N VAL A 284 -19.36 12.21 -7.50
CA VAL A 284 -19.29 13.26 -8.54
C VAL A 284 -18.79 12.57 -9.80
N GLU A 285 -19.66 11.79 -10.44
CA GLU A 285 -19.48 11.28 -11.78
C GLU A 285 -19.70 12.43 -12.75
N LYS A 286 -18.67 13.25 -12.89
CA LYS A 286 -18.46 14.07 -14.08
C LYS A 286 -17.10 13.75 -14.69
N VAL A 287 -16.81 12.45 -14.82
CA VAL A 287 -15.89 11.95 -15.83
C VAL A 287 -16.70 10.93 -16.61
N GLN A 288 -17.03 11.32 -17.85
CA GLN A 288 -18.02 10.71 -18.73
C GLN A 288 -17.70 9.24 -18.99
N GLU A 289 -18.71 8.36 -18.97
CA GLU A 289 -18.57 6.95 -19.41
C GLU A 289 -17.84 6.81 -20.75
N GLU A 290 -17.92 7.84 -21.60
CA GLU A 290 -17.20 7.97 -22.87
C GLU A 290 -15.68 7.83 -22.72
N GLU A 291 -15.08 8.39 -21.68
CA GLU A 291 -13.63 8.25 -21.44
C GLU A 291 -13.27 6.83 -21.00
N ILE A 292 -14.14 6.16 -20.23
CA ILE A 292 -13.90 4.78 -19.81
C ILE A 292 -14.00 3.86 -21.03
N ARG A 293 -15.03 4.02 -21.87
CA ARG A 293 -15.23 3.23 -23.08
C ARG A 293 -14.12 3.45 -24.12
N TRP A 294 -13.69 4.69 -24.33
CA TRP A 294 -12.56 5.01 -25.22
C TRP A 294 -11.26 4.38 -24.69
N ARG A 295 -11.05 4.39 -23.36
CA ARG A 295 -9.88 3.73 -22.74
C ARG A 295 -9.92 2.23 -22.92
N ASP A 296 -11.07 1.59 -22.68
CA ASP A 296 -11.23 0.15 -22.87
C ASP A 296 -10.90 -0.25 -24.32
N ALA A 297 -11.37 0.54 -25.30
CA ALA A 297 -11.05 0.33 -26.72
C ALA A 297 -9.55 0.44 -27.03
N ASN A 298 -8.83 1.40 -26.44
CA ASN A 298 -7.38 1.54 -26.63
C ASN A 298 -6.59 0.39 -25.98
N ILE A 299 -7.03 -0.08 -24.81
CA ILE A 299 -6.43 -1.24 -24.14
C ILE A 299 -6.62 -2.50 -24.99
N GLU A 300 -7.81 -2.69 -25.57
CA GLU A 300 -8.11 -3.81 -26.47
C GLU A 300 -7.30 -3.74 -27.77
N ALA A 301 -7.17 -2.54 -28.36
CA ALA A 301 -6.46 -2.34 -29.61
C ALA A 301 -4.93 -2.31 -29.45
N ASN A 302 -4.42 -2.14 -28.23
CA ASN A 302 -3.00 -1.86 -27.96
C ASN A 302 -2.50 -0.65 -28.80
N GLU A 303 -3.36 0.35 -28.95
CA GLU A 303 -3.12 1.61 -29.66
C GLU A 303 -3.29 2.78 -28.70
N TYR A 304 -2.46 3.82 -28.85
CA TYR A 304 -2.64 5.09 -28.15
C TYR A 304 -3.19 6.13 -29.12
N LYS A 305 -4.52 6.27 -29.17
CA LYS A 305 -5.21 7.31 -29.97
C LYS A 305 -5.96 8.27 -29.05
N TYR A 306 -5.28 9.31 -28.55
CA TYR A 306 -5.93 10.38 -27.78
C TYR A 306 -6.65 11.34 -28.73
N GLU A 307 -7.87 11.00 -29.11
CA GLU A 307 -8.78 11.87 -29.85
C GLU A 307 -9.80 12.46 -28.88
N PHE A 308 -9.35 13.34 -27.99
CA PHE A 308 -10.27 14.17 -27.20
C PHE A 308 -10.29 15.58 -27.77
N GLU A 309 -11.36 15.92 -28.47
CA GLU A 309 -11.69 17.31 -28.77
C GLU A 309 -12.48 17.87 -27.56
N PRO A 310 -11.90 18.78 -26.76
CA PRO A 310 -12.60 19.36 -25.62
C PRO A 310 -13.84 20.13 -26.09
N LYS A 311 -15.01 19.74 -25.58
CA LYS A 311 -16.31 20.37 -25.90
C LYS A 311 -16.52 21.73 -25.21
N GLU A 312 -15.59 22.21 -24.37
CA GLU A 312 -15.71 23.50 -23.67
C GLU A 312 -14.71 24.55 -24.17
N ASN A 313 -15.21 25.77 -24.37
CA ASN A 313 -14.40 26.94 -24.71
C ASN A 313 -13.51 27.33 -23.50
N PHE A 314 -12.22 27.06 -23.59
CA PHE A 314 -11.23 27.55 -22.62
C PHE A 314 -11.18 29.08 -22.56
N ASP A 315 -10.71 29.59 -21.42
CA ASP A 315 -10.42 31.00 -21.18
C ASP A 315 -9.50 31.58 -22.27
N ILE A 316 -9.84 32.76 -22.79
CA ILE A 316 -9.17 33.44 -23.92
C ILE A 316 -7.67 33.59 -23.64
N HIS A 317 -7.28 33.74 -22.37
CA HIS A 317 -5.89 33.89 -21.94
C HIS A 317 -5.04 32.62 -22.13
N GLN A 318 -5.59 31.42 -21.94
CA GLN A 318 -4.87 30.18 -22.19
C GLN A 318 -4.68 29.92 -23.68
N ASN A 319 -5.70 30.22 -24.49
CA ASN A 319 -5.60 30.14 -25.95
C ASN A 319 -4.52 31.09 -26.49
N LEU A 320 -4.45 32.32 -25.96
CA LEU A 320 -3.46 33.31 -26.36
C LEU A 320 -2.03 32.91 -25.96
N LEU A 321 -1.85 32.38 -24.74
CA LEU A 321 -0.55 31.89 -24.26
C LEU A 321 -0.03 30.72 -25.11
N CYS A 322 -0.90 29.77 -25.47
CA CYS A 322 -0.52 28.63 -26.31
C CYS A 322 -0.11 29.08 -27.72
N GLN A 323 -0.82 30.07 -28.29
CA GLN A 323 -0.46 30.68 -29.56
C GLN A 323 0.87 31.45 -29.50
N LEU A 324 1.10 32.23 -28.44
CA LEU A 324 2.32 33.01 -28.25
C LEU A 324 3.56 32.13 -28.03
N CYS A 325 3.40 31.02 -27.30
CA CYS A 325 4.49 30.12 -26.97
C CYS A 325 4.68 28.96 -27.95
N GLN A 326 3.85 28.87 -29.00
CA GLN A 326 3.79 27.71 -29.92
C GLN A 326 3.65 26.37 -29.18
N THR A 327 2.85 26.36 -28.11
CA THR A 327 2.60 25.17 -27.30
C THR A 327 1.19 24.65 -27.47
N GLU A 328 1.00 23.37 -27.22
CA GLU A 328 -0.33 22.77 -27.18
C GLU A 328 -1.15 23.27 -25.98
N LYS A 329 -2.48 23.22 -26.11
CA LYS A 329 -3.41 23.66 -25.08
C LYS A 329 -3.36 22.71 -23.88
N TYR A 330 -2.98 23.23 -22.72
CA TYR A 330 -3.05 22.49 -21.47
C TYR A 330 -4.51 22.14 -21.12
N THR A 331 -4.81 20.85 -21.09
CA THR A 331 -6.16 20.34 -20.77
C THR A 331 -6.08 19.61 -19.42
N PRO A 332 -6.29 20.28 -18.28
CA PRO A 332 -6.21 19.61 -16.99
C PRO A 332 -7.26 18.50 -16.92
N LEU A 333 -6.82 17.25 -16.78
CA LEU A 333 -7.72 16.14 -16.54
C LEU A 333 -8.40 16.33 -15.18
N ILE A 334 -9.73 16.29 -15.24
CA ILE A 334 -10.67 16.67 -14.17
C ILE A 334 -10.24 16.06 -12.83
N HIS A 335 -10.07 16.92 -11.81
CA HIS A 335 -9.83 16.48 -10.44
C HIS A 335 -11.03 15.70 -9.89
N ARG A 336 -10.85 14.41 -9.58
CA ARG A 336 -11.84 13.64 -8.82
C ARG A 336 -11.80 14.10 -7.36
N ASN A 337 -12.94 14.51 -6.79
CA ASN A 337 -12.97 15.13 -5.46
C ASN A 337 -12.66 14.14 -4.33
N VAL A 338 -11.86 14.59 -3.34
CA VAL A 338 -11.54 13.89 -2.08
C VAL A 338 -12.73 13.92 -1.09
N TYR A 339 -13.79 14.66 -1.44
CA TYR A 339 -14.99 14.82 -0.64
C TYR A 339 -16.19 14.27 -1.38
N SER A 340 -17.02 13.52 -0.65
CA SER A 340 -18.37 13.19 -1.08
C SER A 340 -19.33 14.27 -0.59
N PHE A 341 -20.33 14.61 -1.41
CA PHE A 341 -21.33 15.61 -1.05
C PHE A 341 -22.62 14.90 -0.65
N ALA A 342 -23.15 15.22 0.53
CA ALA A 342 -24.51 14.88 0.90
C ALA A 342 -25.32 16.18 1.02
N LYS A 343 -26.46 16.26 0.31
CA LYS A 343 -27.46 17.29 0.62
C LYS A 343 -27.97 17.03 2.04
N THR A 344 -27.81 18.00 2.93
CA THR A 344 -28.42 17.94 4.25
C THR A 344 -29.93 18.09 4.11
N GLN A 345 -30.68 17.61 5.09
CA GLN A 345 -32.14 17.78 5.15
C GLN A 345 -32.57 19.26 5.16
N SER A 346 -31.65 20.18 5.50
CA SER A 346 -31.80 21.63 5.47
C SER A 346 -31.42 22.29 4.14
N GLY A 347 -31.12 21.52 3.08
CA GLY A 347 -30.73 22.05 1.77
C GLY A 347 -29.27 22.52 1.66
N GLY A 348 -28.46 22.35 2.71
CA GLY A 348 -27.03 22.64 2.70
C GLY A 348 -26.21 21.51 2.08
N ILE A 349 -24.99 21.82 1.63
CA ILE A 349 -24.04 20.85 1.09
C ILE A 349 -23.07 20.44 2.20
N ALA A 350 -23.18 19.21 2.72
CA ALA A 350 -22.22 18.68 3.69
C ALA A 350 -21.11 17.92 2.96
N HIS A 351 -19.87 18.37 3.13
CA HIS A 351 -18.68 17.64 2.70
C HIS A 351 -18.38 16.51 3.67
N ASN A 352 -18.57 15.27 3.23
CA ASN A 352 -18.21 14.08 3.98
C ASN A 352 -16.85 13.55 3.51
N PRO A 353 -15.86 13.41 4.41
CA PRO A 353 -14.59 12.80 4.06
C PRO A 353 -14.79 11.34 3.68
N ILE A 354 -14.12 10.93 2.62
CA ILE A 354 -14.22 9.59 2.02
C ILE A 354 -13.59 8.52 2.92
N LEU A 355 -12.61 8.89 3.75
CA LEU A 355 -11.94 7.99 4.70
C LEU A 355 -12.61 8.09 6.07
N SER A 356 -13.32 7.04 6.49
CA SER A 356 -14.08 7.03 7.76
C SER A 356 -13.47 6.13 8.85
N SER A 357 -12.15 5.93 8.84
CA SER A 357 -11.49 5.09 9.85
C SER A 357 -10.31 5.80 10.48
N ALA A 358 -10.20 5.67 11.80
CA ALA A 358 -9.05 6.17 12.56
C ALA A 358 -7.76 5.49 12.07
N ILE A 359 -6.64 6.22 12.12
CA ILE A 359 -5.31 5.68 11.83
C ILE A 359 -4.87 4.85 13.05
N ALA A 360 -4.59 3.55 12.87
CA ALA A 360 -4.18 2.70 13.96
C ALA A 360 -2.68 2.84 14.24
N ILE A 361 -2.27 2.66 15.51
CA ILE A 361 -0.85 2.66 15.91
C ILE A 361 -0.06 1.61 15.11
N THR A 362 -0.68 0.48 14.79
CA THR A 362 -0.04 -0.59 14.02
C THR A 362 0.12 -0.29 12.53
N ASP A 363 -0.49 0.79 12.03
CA ASP A 363 -0.41 1.17 10.62
C ASP A 363 0.88 1.93 10.32
N LEU A 364 1.50 2.56 11.33
CA LEU A 364 2.67 3.43 11.17
C LEU A 364 3.82 3.10 12.16
N PRO A 365 4.47 1.92 12.05
CA PRO A 365 5.55 1.52 12.95
C PRO A 365 6.82 2.39 12.83
N GLU A 366 7.28 2.74 11.63
CA GLU A 366 8.47 3.59 11.46
C GLU A 366 8.20 5.01 11.94
N PHE A 367 6.97 5.52 11.79
CA PHE A 367 6.60 6.80 12.38
C PHE A 367 6.73 6.82 13.91
N ILE A 368 6.42 5.72 14.59
CA ILE A 368 6.64 5.59 16.04
C ILE A 368 8.14 5.58 16.36
N ASN A 369 8.95 4.90 15.53
CA ASN A 369 10.41 4.88 15.69
C ASN A 369 11.00 6.28 15.55
N LEU A 370 10.59 7.03 14.54
CA LEU A 370 10.99 8.41 14.32
C LEU A 370 10.66 9.31 15.52
N LEU A 371 9.43 9.22 16.03
CA LEU A 371 9.00 9.97 17.21
C LEU A 371 9.80 9.57 18.45
N ALA A 372 10.06 8.27 18.64
CA ALA A 372 10.86 7.77 19.74
C ALA A 372 12.29 8.32 19.69
N SER A 373 12.93 8.28 18.51
CA SER A 373 14.25 8.87 18.29
C SER A 373 14.26 10.37 18.56
N HIS A 374 13.24 11.10 18.13
CA HIS A 374 13.11 12.54 18.41
C HIS A 374 13.04 12.84 19.91
N PHE A 375 12.28 12.06 20.69
CA PHE A 375 12.19 12.26 22.14
C PHE A 375 13.46 11.83 22.90
N LEU A 376 14.23 10.88 22.36
CA LEU A 376 15.55 10.52 22.87
C LEU A 376 16.59 11.61 22.58
N SER A 377 16.61 12.16 21.37
CA SER A 377 17.62 13.14 20.95
C SER A 377 17.43 14.54 21.54
N SER A 378 16.20 14.89 21.95
CA SER A 378 15.86 16.21 22.46
C SER A 378 16.06 16.38 23.97
N ASN A 379 16.43 15.33 24.71
CA ASN A 379 16.59 15.39 26.16
C ASN A 379 17.84 14.63 26.61
N ASP A 380 18.82 15.34 27.17
CA ASP A 380 20.09 14.78 27.70
C ASP A 380 19.89 13.79 28.86
N THR A 381 18.66 13.64 29.37
CA THR A 381 18.29 12.62 30.36
C THR A 381 16.89 12.08 30.05
N LEU A 382 16.75 10.74 30.02
CA LEU A 382 15.48 10.02 29.83
C LEU A 382 14.36 10.45 30.82
N GLN A 383 14.73 11.11 31.92
CA GLN A 383 13.83 11.50 33.01
C GLN A 383 13.18 12.89 32.85
N ASN A 384 13.64 13.74 31.91
CA ASN A 384 13.24 15.17 31.86
C ASN A 384 12.39 15.58 30.65
N ILE A 385 11.60 14.67 30.06
CA ILE A 385 10.66 15.04 29.00
C ILE A 385 9.48 15.85 29.59
N SER A 386 9.43 17.16 29.33
CA SER A 386 8.36 18.04 29.82
C SER A 386 6.98 17.70 29.25
N THR A 387 5.98 17.48 30.12
CA THR A 387 4.58 17.23 29.73
C THR A 387 4.04 18.35 28.87
N ARG A 388 4.39 19.59 29.21
CA ARG A 388 3.92 20.78 28.50
C ARG A 388 4.46 20.80 27.06
N ALA A 389 5.75 20.56 26.88
CA ALA A 389 6.37 20.53 25.56
C ALA A 389 5.76 19.44 24.66
N VAL A 390 5.51 18.25 25.22
CA VAL A 390 4.85 17.16 24.48
C VAL A 390 3.40 17.53 24.09
N LEU A 391 2.65 18.18 24.99
CA LEU A 391 1.30 18.64 24.68
C LEU A 391 1.31 19.70 23.57
N GLU A 392 2.23 20.66 23.63
CA GLU A 392 2.40 21.68 22.60
C GLU A 392 2.75 21.05 21.25
N PHE A 393 3.66 20.07 21.22
CA PHE A 393 3.99 19.29 20.02
C PHE A 393 2.76 18.61 19.41
N ILE A 394 1.95 17.92 20.22
CA ILE A 394 0.73 17.24 19.73
C ILE A 394 -0.26 18.25 19.15
N MET A 395 -0.45 19.38 19.83
CA MET A 395 -1.41 20.41 19.42
C MET A 395 -0.97 21.17 18.16
N GLN A 396 0.33 21.34 17.92
CA GLN A 396 0.85 21.97 16.71
C GLN A 396 0.66 21.12 15.45
N CYS A 397 0.60 19.80 15.57
CA CYS A 397 0.37 18.89 14.44
C CYS A 397 -1.12 18.53 14.26
N HIS A 398 -1.62 17.60 15.07
CA HIS A 398 -3.00 17.15 15.09
C HIS A 398 -3.23 16.28 16.34
N ILE A 399 -4.40 16.38 16.98
CA ILE A 399 -4.71 15.60 18.20
C ILE A 399 -4.61 14.08 17.97
N GLY A 400 -4.84 13.61 16.75
CA GLY A 400 -4.70 12.21 16.35
C GLY A 400 -3.27 11.65 16.49
N VAL A 401 -2.25 12.50 16.49
CA VAL A 401 -0.84 12.12 16.73
C VAL A 401 -0.63 11.60 18.15
N SER A 402 -1.48 11.99 19.11
CA SER A 402 -1.34 11.64 20.52
C SER A 402 -1.13 10.15 20.78
N ALA A 403 -1.83 9.28 20.05
CA ALA A 403 -1.70 7.83 20.18
C ALA A 403 -0.28 7.33 19.80
N PHE A 404 0.32 7.94 18.77
CA PHE A 404 1.67 7.63 18.30
C PHE A 404 2.73 8.19 19.25
N VAL A 405 2.53 9.40 19.77
CA VAL A 405 3.41 10.01 20.77
C VAL A 405 3.40 9.22 22.09
N ILE A 406 2.22 8.82 22.58
CA ILE A 406 2.11 7.95 23.77
C ILE A 406 2.86 6.64 23.52
N SER A 407 2.68 6.03 22.34
CA SER A 407 3.41 4.82 21.97
C SER A 407 4.92 5.02 21.91
N ALA A 408 5.38 6.14 21.37
CA ALA A 408 6.80 6.50 21.30
C ALA A 408 7.40 6.70 22.70
N LEU A 409 6.70 7.41 23.60
CA LEU A 409 7.11 7.60 24.99
C LEU A 409 7.22 6.28 25.75
N CYS A 410 6.24 5.38 25.58
CA CYS A 410 6.31 4.02 26.12
C CYS A 410 7.51 3.23 25.53
N LYS A 411 7.78 3.38 24.23
CA LYS A 411 8.91 2.71 23.56
C LYS A 411 10.27 3.19 24.05
N VAL A 412 10.42 4.45 24.45
CA VAL A 412 11.66 4.97 25.06
C VAL A 412 11.73 4.71 26.57
N GLY A 413 10.66 4.20 27.18
CA GLY A 413 10.62 3.84 28.60
C GLY A 413 10.04 4.88 29.52
N ASN A 414 9.55 5.98 28.98
CA ASN A 414 8.95 7.04 29.77
C ASN A 414 7.42 6.82 29.92
N THR A 415 7.06 5.66 30.48
CA THR A 415 5.66 5.20 30.58
C THR A 415 4.82 6.08 31.52
N LYS A 416 5.41 6.54 32.64
CA LYS A 416 4.77 7.49 33.56
C LYS A 416 4.43 8.80 32.84
N GLN A 417 5.37 9.32 32.05
CA GLN A 417 5.16 10.53 31.27
C GLN A 417 4.10 10.35 30.18
N ALA A 418 4.08 9.20 29.50
CA ALA A 418 3.03 8.85 28.55
C ALA A 418 1.64 8.90 29.20
N PHE A 419 1.51 8.41 30.44
CA PHE A 419 0.27 8.48 31.21
C PHE A 419 -0.11 9.92 31.59
N LEU A 420 0.83 10.74 32.07
CA LEU A 420 0.59 12.14 32.40
C LEU A 420 0.13 12.97 31.18
N VAL A 421 0.77 12.78 30.03
CA VAL A 421 0.37 13.42 28.77
C VAL A 421 -1.05 12.99 28.39
N MET A 422 -1.36 11.70 28.50
CA MET A 422 -2.71 11.18 28.23
C MET A 422 -3.76 11.83 29.15
N GLN A 423 -3.51 11.89 30.46
CA GLN A 423 -4.42 12.54 31.42
C GLN A 423 -4.64 14.02 31.08
N ALA A 424 -3.56 14.75 30.79
CA ALA A 424 -3.64 16.17 30.46
C ALA A 424 -4.40 16.43 29.15
N LEU A 425 -4.22 15.58 28.12
CA LEU A 425 -5.00 15.67 26.87
C LEU A 425 -6.48 15.43 27.10
N MET A 426 -6.84 14.48 27.98
CA MET A 426 -8.24 14.19 28.32
C MET A 426 -8.93 15.34 29.05
N ASN A 427 -8.18 16.16 29.79
CA ASN A 427 -8.69 17.35 30.44
C ASN A 427 -8.81 18.55 29.50
N LYS A 428 -7.91 18.67 28.50
CA LYS A 428 -7.87 19.80 27.54
C LYS A 428 -8.76 19.64 26.31
N THR A 429 -9.11 18.41 25.93
CA THR A 429 -9.89 18.12 24.71
C THR A 429 -11.19 17.41 25.04
N SER A 430 -12.12 17.29 24.09
CA SER A 430 -13.32 16.49 24.33
C SER A 430 -12.92 15.08 24.78
N LYS A 431 -13.53 14.58 25.88
CA LYS A 431 -13.24 13.25 26.46
C LYS A 431 -13.27 12.12 25.42
N ARG A 432 -13.98 12.31 24.29
CA ARG A 432 -14.06 11.36 23.18
C ARG A 432 -12.74 11.23 22.39
N ASN A 433 -11.97 12.31 22.24
CA ASN A 433 -10.77 12.32 21.39
C ASN A 433 -9.53 11.70 22.06
N ALA A 434 -9.41 11.84 23.39
CA ALA A 434 -8.24 11.39 24.13
C ALA A 434 -8.47 10.05 24.88
N SER A 435 -9.72 9.61 25.10
CA SER A 435 -10.04 8.32 25.78
C SER A 435 -10.01 7.09 24.88
N ARG A 436 -9.04 7.02 23.95
CA ARG A 436 -8.82 5.83 23.11
C ARG A 436 -8.38 4.67 24.01
N ASN A 437 -9.14 3.56 24.01
CA ASN A 437 -8.75 2.34 24.73
C ASN A 437 -7.34 1.88 24.32
N GLN A 438 -6.94 2.15 23.07
CA GLN A 438 -5.62 1.84 22.55
C GLN A 438 -4.49 2.51 23.35
N ASN A 439 -4.67 3.73 23.86
CA ASN A 439 -3.64 4.42 24.66
C ASN A 439 -3.40 3.69 25.99
N PHE A 440 -4.48 3.30 26.68
CA PHE A 440 -4.41 2.50 27.90
C PHE A 440 -3.79 1.12 27.65
N VAL A 441 -4.15 0.48 26.53
CA VAL A 441 -3.56 -0.78 26.10
C VAL A 441 -2.04 -0.63 25.92
N THR A 442 -1.59 0.39 25.19
CA THR A 442 -0.16 0.62 24.94
C THR A 442 0.62 0.91 26.23
N ILE A 443 0.06 1.70 27.15
CA ILE A 443 0.68 2.00 28.45
C ILE A 443 0.79 0.73 29.30
N LEU A 444 -0.29 -0.04 29.47
CA LEU A 444 -0.28 -1.27 30.27
C LEU A 444 0.63 -2.35 29.70
N ASP A 445 0.70 -2.48 28.37
CA ASP A 445 1.61 -3.42 27.69
C ASP A 445 3.08 -3.02 27.94
N SER A 446 3.39 -1.71 27.95
CA SER A 446 4.71 -1.18 28.30
C SER A 446 5.10 -1.45 29.75
N ILE A 447 4.17 -1.27 30.70
CA ILE A 447 4.40 -1.57 32.13
C ILE A 447 4.71 -3.06 32.30
N SER A 448 3.86 -3.92 31.73
CA SER A 448 3.98 -5.38 31.81
C SER A 448 5.30 -5.90 31.22
N ALA A 449 5.87 -5.19 30.23
CA ALA A 449 7.09 -5.60 29.56
C ALA A 449 8.39 -5.16 30.28
N ARG A 450 8.35 -4.16 31.17
CA ARG A 450 9.56 -3.49 31.68
C ARG A 450 9.87 -3.76 33.16
N SER A 451 8.88 -3.89 34.03
CA SER A 451 9.11 -4.37 35.39
C SER A 451 7.82 -4.83 36.10
N ALA A 452 7.95 -5.82 36.97
CA ALA A 452 6.91 -6.26 37.89
C ALA A 452 6.67 -5.26 39.05
N THR A 453 7.45 -4.18 39.13
CA THR A 453 7.53 -3.26 40.29
C THR A 453 6.71 -2.00 40.15
N ASP A 454 6.25 -1.63 38.95
CA ASP A 454 5.43 -0.42 38.71
C ASP A 454 3.93 -0.63 39.02
N HIS A 455 3.64 -1.31 40.16
CA HIS A 455 2.28 -1.66 40.60
C HIS A 455 1.37 -0.43 40.75
N GLN A 456 1.90 0.63 41.37
CA GLN A 456 1.16 1.88 41.57
C GLN A 456 0.72 2.50 40.23
N LEU A 457 1.60 2.53 39.24
CA LEU A 457 1.27 3.11 37.94
C LEU A 457 0.24 2.26 37.17
N ALA A 458 0.34 0.94 37.23
CA ALA A 458 -0.64 0.04 36.60
C ALA A 458 -2.04 0.24 37.19
N ASP A 459 -2.13 0.33 38.52
CA ASP A 459 -3.39 0.60 39.23
C ASP A 459 -3.96 1.98 38.89
N GLU A 460 -3.12 3.02 38.88
CA GLU A 460 -3.53 4.37 38.47
C GLU A 460 -4.11 4.37 37.06
N VAL A 461 -3.45 3.70 36.10
CA VAL A 461 -3.91 3.60 34.71
C VAL A 461 -5.26 2.87 34.62
N TYR A 462 -5.40 1.74 35.31
CA TYR A 462 -6.63 0.95 35.33
C TYR A 462 -7.80 1.72 35.98
N ASN A 463 -7.56 2.33 37.14
CA ASN A 463 -8.57 3.09 37.87
C ASN A 463 -8.99 4.35 37.12
N TYR A 464 -8.05 5.02 36.45
CA TYR A 464 -8.33 6.16 35.60
C TYR A 464 -9.18 5.76 34.38
N HIS A 465 -8.91 4.60 33.74
CA HIS A 465 -9.76 4.06 32.67
C HIS A 465 -11.20 3.85 33.14
N LYS A 466 -11.34 3.15 34.28
CA LYS A 466 -12.64 2.86 34.91
C LYS A 466 -13.40 4.16 35.24
N LEU A 467 -12.71 5.16 35.78
CA LEU A 467 -13.30 6.46 36.12
C LEU A 467 -13.88 7.16 34.89
N ILE A 468 -13.10 7.25 33.80
CA ILE A 468 -13.51 7.95 32.57
C ILE A 468 -14.66 7.23 31.87
N LYS A 469 -14.69 5.91 31.93
CA LYS A 469 -15.73 5.08 31.31
C LYS A 469 -16.88 4.74 32.26
N ARG A 470 -17.04 5.48 33.37
CA ARG A 470 -18.15 5.35 34.33
C ARG A 470 -18.33 3.91 34.84
N GLY A 471 -17.23 3.25 35.18
CA GLY A 471 -17.22 1.89 35.70
C GLY A 471 -17.04 0.80 34.63
N TYR A 472 -17.26 1.09 33.34
CA TYR A 472 -17.02 0.14 32.26
C TYR A 472 -15.52 -0.02 31.99
N VAL A 473 -15.03 -1.26 31.90
CA VAL A 473 -13.64 -1.55 31.53
C VAL A 473 -13.62 -2.34 30.22
N ASN A 474 -12.76 -1.92 29.29
CA ASN A 474 -12.62 -2.61 28.01
C ASN A 474 -11.98 -4.00 28.20
N LYS A 475 -12.47 -5.02 27.49
CA LYS A 475 -11.94 -6.40 27.54
C LYS A 475 -10.42 -6.47 27.43
N ARG A 476 -9.82 -5.75 26.48
CA ARG A 476 -8.37 -5.80 26.25
C ARG A 476 -7.57 -5.12 27.37
N VAL A 477 -8.10 -4.02 27.91
CA VAL A 477 -7.51 -3.33 29.08
C VAL A 477 -7.53 -4.25 30.29
N LEU A 478 -8.66 -4.92 30.56
CA LEU A 478 -8.76 -5.87 31.68
C LEU A 478 -7.83 -7.07 31.50
N GLN A 479 -7.72 -7.64 30.29
CA GLN A 479 -6.79 -8.73 30.01
C GLN A 479 -5.33 -8.37 30.27
N LEU A 480 -4.90 -7.17 29.85
CA LEU A 480 -3.54 -6.70 30.10
C LEU A 480 -3.28 -6.42 31.56
N PHE A 481 -4.27 -5.84 32.26
CA PHE A 481 -4.16 -5.60 33.69
C PHE A 481 -4.07 -6.92 34.49
N VAL A 482 -4.85 -7.95 34.12
CA VAL A 482 -4.72 -9.28 34.73
C VAL A 482 -3.34 -9.90 34.47
N ARG A 483 -2.81 -9.77 33.24
CA ARG A 483 -1.43 -10.21 32.96
C ARG A 483 -0.41 -9.51 33.84
N PHE A 484 -0.56 -8.20 34.05
CA PHE A 484 0.28 -7.44 34.96
C PHE A 484 0.19 -7.99 36.41
N LEU A 485 -1.02 -8.23 36.91
CA LEU A 485 -1.21 -8.82 38.23
C LEU A 485 -0.49 -10.17 38.38
N LEU A 486 -0.55 -11.03 37.36
CA LEU A 486 0.14 -12.32 37.36
C LEU A 486 1.68 -12.22 37.32
N THR A 487 2.23 -11.08 36.91
CA THR A 487 3.68 -10.83 36.94
C THR A 487 4.15 -10.12 38.19
N SER A 488 3.24 -9.47 38.93
CA SER A 488 3.63 -8.65 40.09
C SER A 488 3.72 -9.51 41.36
N PRO A 489 4.83 -9.45 42.11
CA PRO A 489 4.98 -10.21 43.35
C PRO A 489 4.10 -9.67 44.49
N PHE A 490 3.48 -8.49 44.31
CA PHE A 490 2.65 -7.83 45.32
C PHE A 490 1.15 -8.10 45.14
N THR A 491 0.77 -8.90 44.13
CA THR A 491 -0.63 -9.20 43.84
C THR A 491 -1.23 -10.12 44.89
N THR A 492 -2.39 -9.75 45.43
CA THR A 492 -3.16 -10.65 46.31
C THR A 492 -4.18 -11.47 45.52
N SER A 493 -4.63 -12.60 46.10
CA SER A 493 -5.69 -13.42 45.52
C SER A 493 -6.98 -12.62 45.29
N SER A 494 -7.36 -11.74 46.23
CA SER A 494 -8.58 -10.93 46.09
C SER A 494 -8.50 -9.93 44.92
N ASP A 495 -7.32 -9.36 44.67
CA ASP A 495 -7.11 -8.42 43.57
C ASP A 495 -7.33 -9.13 42.24
N LEU A 496 -6.75 -10.32 42.07
CA LEU A 496 -6.84 -11.12 40.86
C LEU A 496 -8.26 -11.68 40.63
N LEU A 497 -8.83 -12.36 41.63
CA LEU A 497 -10.11 -13.06 41.51
C LEU A 497 -11.25 -12.12 41.14
N SER A 498 -11.29 -10.91 41.74
CA SER A 498 -12.33 -9.92 41.42
C SER A 498 -12.28 -9.42 39.96
N LYS A 499 -11.10 -9.44 39.31
CA LYS A 499 -10.95 -9.10 37.90
C LYS A 499 -11.32 -10.28 37.00
N LEU A 500 -10.95 -11.50 37.38
CA LEU A 500 -11.28 -12.72 36.63
C LEU A 500 -12.79 -12.97 36.60
N GLU A 501 -13.51 -12.71 37.69
CA GLU A 501 -14.97 -12.80 37.73
C GLU A 501 -15.63 -11.84 36.74
N LYS A 502 -15.14 -10.61 36.66
CA LYS A 502 -15.60 -9.65 35.65
C LYS A 502 -15.28 -10.13 34.23
N LEU A 503 -14.10 -10.68 34.00
CA LEU A 503 -13.67 -11.16 32.69
C LEU A 503 -14.50 -12.37 32.22
N LYS A 504 -14.92 -13.25 33.15
CA LYS A 504 -15.80 -14.40 32.90
C LYS A 504 -17.19 -14.01 32.36
N THR A 505 -17.65 -12.79 32.64
CA THR A 505 -18.93 -12.29 32.08
C THR A 505 -18.88 -12.11 30.56
N TRP A 506 -17.69 -12.06 29.96
CA TRP A 506 -17.54 -11.97 28.51
C TRP A 506 -17.38 -13.35 27.88
N LYS A 507 -18.21 -13.65 26.88
CA LYS A 507 -18.06 -14.84 26.04
C LYS A 507 -16.66 -14.90 25.43
N GLU A 508 -16.06 -16.09 25.46
CA GLU A 508 -14.74 -16.39 24.85
C GLU A 508 -13.62 -15.47 25.34
N ALA A 509 -13.67 -15.02 26.59
CA ALA A 509 -12.53 -14.36 27.18
C ALA A 509 -11.45 -15.40 27.49
N ARG A 510 -10.27 -15.25 26.88
CA ARG A 510 -9.08 -16.07 27.12
C ARG A 510 -7.89 -15.17 27.34
N ILE A 511 -7.06 -15.51 28.31
CA ILE A 511 -5.80 -14.84 28.63
C ILE A 511 -4.70 -15.87 28.43
N PHE A 512 -3.92 -15.65 27.40
CA PHE A 512 -2.74 -16.47 27.15
C PHE A 512 -1.59 -15.98 28.02
N VAL A 513 -0.93 -16.86 28.76
CA VAL A 513 0.10 -16.50 29.73
C VAL A 513 1.37 -17.34 29.54
N SER A 514 2.51 -16.87 30.07
CA SER A 514 3.73 -17.68 30.15
C SER A 514 3.61 -18.74 31.24
N LYS A 515 4.53 -19.70 31.26
CA LYS A 515 4.61 -20.73 32.30
C LYS A 515 4.75 -20.11 33.70
N ASP A 516 5.58 -19.08 33.84
CA ASP A 516 5.79 -18.40 35.12
C ASP A 516 4.52 -17.69 35.61
N MET A 517 3.80 -17.02 34.71
CA MET A 517 2.52 -16.38 35.03
C MET A 517 1.43 -17.42 35.37
N PHE A 518 1.48 -18.61 34.77
CA PHE A 518 0.55 -19.69 35.07
C PHE A 518 0.84 -20.28 36.46
N ALA A 519 2.10 -20.52 36.80
CA ALA A 519 2.49 -20.95 38.14
C ALA A 519 2.12 -19.90 39.21
N ALA A 520 2.29 -18.61 38.90
CA ALA A 520 1.81 -17.53 39.76
C ALA A 520 0.28 -17.55 39.94
N TYR A 521 -0.47 -17.86 38.88
CA TYR A 521 -1.92 -18.06 38.96
C TYR A 521 -2.29 -19.22 39.87
N GLU A 522 -1.65 -20.39 39.73
CA GLU A 522 -1.93 -21.58 40.57
C GLU A 522 -1.71 -21.30 42.06
N ASN A 523 -0.70 -20.49 42.39
CA ASN A 523 -0.45 -20.05 43.76
C ASN A 523 -1.51 -19.07 44.28
N LEU A 524 -2.05 -18.19 43.42
CA LEU A 524 -3.03 -17.17 43.78
C LEU A 524 -4.48 -17.69 43.78
N ASP A 525 -4.78 -18.74 43.02
CA ASP A 525 -6.09 -19.41 42.97
C ASP A 525 -5.93 -20.95 42.95
N PRO A 526 -5.63 -21.57 44.09
CA PRO A 526 -5.47 -23.03 44.19
C PRO A 526 -6.74 -23.81 43.82
N SER A 527 -7.91 -23.15 43.84
CA SER A 527 -9.20 -23.76 43.53
C SER A 527 -9.37 -24.07 42.05
N GLY A 528 -8.59 -23.42 41.18
CA GLY A 528 -8.68 -23.64 39.74
C GLY A 528 -9.97 -23.14 39.09
N LYS A 529 -10.73 -22.26 39.77
CA LYS A 529 -12.06 -21.81 39.35
C LYS A 529 -12.07 -21.14 37.96
N PHE A 530 -10.91 -20.67 37.48
CA PHE A 530 -10.77 -19.92 36.22
C PHE A 530 -9.73 -20.52 35.25
N TYR A 531 -9.39 -21.81 35.34
CA TYR A 531 -8.47 -22.46 34.38
C TYR A 531 -8.92 -22.33 32.92
N ASP A 532 -10.22 -22.31 32.63
CA ASP A 532 -10.75 -22.12 31.27
C ASP A 532 -10.45 -20.72 30.69
N LEU A 533 -10.16 -19.74 31.55
CA LEU A 533 -9.90 -18.34 31.18
C LEU A 533 -8.41 -18.04 31.04
N ILE A 534 -7.55 -18.75 31.77
CA ILE A 534 -6.09 -18.56 31.76
C ILE A 534 -5.45 -19.77 31.08
N ILE A 535 -4.87 -19.57 29.90
CA ILE A 535 -4.30 -20.64 29.08
C ILE A 535 -2.78 -20.48 29.01
N CYS A 536 -2.05 -21.50 29.44
CA CYS A 536 -0.60 -21.53 29.29
C CYS A 536 -0.22 -21.72 27.81
N ASN A 537 0.65 -20.86 27.28
CA ASN A 537 1.04 -20.88 25.86
C ASN A 537 1.73 -22.16 25.38
N GLU A 538 2.23 -23.00 26.29
CA GLU A 538 2.93 -24.27 25.97
C GLU A 538 1.98 -25.48 25.90
N GLN A 539 0.70 -25.30 26.25
CA GLN A 539 -0.33 -26.35 26.18
C GLN A 539 -1.09 -26.36 24.83
N ILE A 540 -0.65 -25.55 23.86
CA ILE A 540 -1.15 -25.44 22.48
C ILE A 540 0.02 -25.71 21.54
#